data_AF-A0A1S1SKE8-F1
#
_entry.id   AF-A0A1S1SKE8-F1
#
_cell.length_a   1.000
_cell.length_b   1.000
_cell.length_c   1.000
_cell.angle_alpha   90.00
_cell.angle_beta   90.00
_cell.angle_gamma   90.00
#
_symmetry.space_group_name_H-M   'P 1'
#
loop_
_entity.id
_entity.type
_entity.pdbx_description
1 polymer ?
#
loop_
_entity_poly.entity_id
_entity_poly.type
_entity_poly.pdbx_seq_one_letter_code
_entity_poly.pdbx_strand_id
1 'polypeptide(L)'
;MKLRITDAAIAAGYESQQCATSPVVRTILEAAAPHIEVEESEPNGPPLTFVYRNWRGEIATRKAVPLRLEFASTEWHPEAQWLLIAWDIEKRATRSFAIKDINPAPEHRPDVEGSPLLEWAVSKWSAEVKNRPLVNVHRRSLDDAWRQVIRWAGGDPAELVGPSHDELIAAAPTRDCPTCGGTGHEARHSICRDCDEAFADPRPDAEAVVVTELQKARSEYMLTDQELARRIIAAVARKEG
;
A
#
# COMPACT_ATOMS: atom_id res chain seq x y z
N MET A 1 -18.77 -38.20 -10.83
CA MET A 1 -17.43 -38.45 -10.27
C MET A 1 -16.89 -37.09 -9.84
N LYS A 2 -16.74 -36.83 -8.54
CA LYS A 2 -16.28 -35.52 -8.02
C LYS A 2 -14.74 -35.49 -8.07
N LEU A 3 -14.16 -34.43 -8.63
CA LEU A 3 -12.71 -34.26 -8.75
C LEU A 3 -12.21 -33.40 -7.57
N ARG A 4 -11.20 -33.89 -6.84
CA ARG A 4 -10.53 -33.14 -5.78
C ARG A 4 -9.32 -32.42 -6.36
N ILE A 5 -9.21 -31.11 -6.13
CA ILE A 5 -8.05 -30.31 -6.55
C ILE A 5 -7.27 -29.96 -5.28
N THR A 6 -5.98 -30.31 -5.24
CA THR A 6 -5.07 -29.97 -4.14
C THR A 6 -4.39 -28.62 -4.40
N ASP A 7 -3.85 -27.97 -3.36
CA ASP A 7 -3.08 -26.72 -3.51
C ASP A 7 -1.90 -26.84 -4.47
N ALA A 8 -1.30 -28.04 -4.57
CA ALA A 8 -0.26 -28.35 -5.56
C ALA A 8 -0.77 -28.27 -7.02
N ALA A 9 -2.03 -28.64 -7.26
CA ALA A 9 -2.65 -28.53 -8.57
C ALA A 9 -3.04 -27.09 -8.92
N ILE A 10 -3.40 -26.26 -7.93
CA ILE A 10 -3.62 -24.82 -8.11
C ILE A 10 -2.29 -24.11 -8.41
N ALA A 11 -1.21 -24.46 -7.70
CA ALA A 11 0.13 -23.93 -7.95
C ALA A 11 0.67 -24.32 -9.34
N ALA A 12 0.53 -25.59 -9.74
CA ALA A 12 0.87 -26.05 -11.08
C ALA A 12 0.02 -25.36 -12.17
N GLY A 13 -1.25 -25.10 -11.88
CA GLY A 13 -2.15 -24.32 -12.73
C GLY A 13 -1.66 -22.88 -12.95
N TYR A 14 -1.13 -22.24 -11.91
CA TYR A 14 -0.58 -20.89 -11.97
C TYR A 14 0.74 -20.82 -12.76
N GLU A 15 1.64 -21.79 -12.60
CA GLU A 15 2.89 -21.87 -13.39
C GLU A 15 2.62 -22.17 -14.87
N SER A 16 1.52 -22.86 -15.17
CA SER A 16 1.09 -23.17 -16.54
C SER A 16 0.34 -22.03 -17.26
N GLN A 17 0.33 -20.81 -16.72
CA GLN A 17 -0.31 -19.62 -17.33
C GLN A 17 0.20 -19.27 -18.74
N GLN A 18 1.20 -19.98 -19.28
CA GLN A 18 1.54 -19.97 -20.70
C GLN A 18 0.51 -20.65 -21.63
N CYS A 19 -0.54 -21.31 -21.10
CA CYS A 19 -1.60 -21.96 -21.90
C CYS A 19 -3.00 -21.30 -21.80
N ALA A 20 -3.15 -20.20 -21.06
CA ALA A 20 -4.45 -19.60 -20.74
C ALA A 20 -5.20 -18.93 -21.91
N THR A 21 -4.70 -19.00 -23.14
CA THR A 21 -5.37 -18.47 -24.35
C THR A 21 -6.15 -19.50 -25.15
N SER A 22 -6.14 -20.78 -24.77
CA SER A 22 -6.87 -21.82 -25.50
C SER A 22 -8.38 -21.81 -25.17
N PRO A 23 -9.26 -21.61 -26.16
CA PRO A 23 -10.72 -21.66 -25.97
C PRO A 23 -11.19 -23.02 -25.45
N VAL A 24 -10.48 -24.10 -25.81
CA VAL A 24 -10.81 -25.47 -25.38
C VAL A 24 -10.58 -25.64 -23.88
N VAL A 25 -9.47 -25.12 -23.36
CA VAL A 25 -9.15 -25.19 -21.92
C VAL A 25 -10.16 -24.38 -21.12
N ARG A 26 -10.57 -23.21 -21.64
CA ARG A 26 -11.61 -22.39 -21.02
C ARG A 26 -12.95 -23.11 -20.91
N THR A 27 -13.43 -23.71 -22.00
CA THR A 27 -14.71 -24.45 -22.01
C THR A 27 -14.69 -25.64 -21.05
N ILE A 28 -13.56 -26.36 -20.96
CA ILE A 28 -13.40 -27.48 -20.03
C ILE A 28 -13.43 -26.99 -18.57
N LEU A 29 -12.72 -25.90 -18.26
CA LEU A 29 -12.72 -25.31 -16.92
C LEU A 29 -14.11 -24.78 -16.52
N GLU A 30 -14.83 -24.10 -17.43
CA GLU A 30 -16.18 -23.59 -17.18
C GLU A 30 -17.19 -24.73 -16.96
N ALA A 31 -17.09 -25.83 -17.72
CA ALA A 31 -17.93 -27.01 -17.52
C ALA A 31 -17.58 -27.81 -16.25
N ALA A 32 -16.32 -27.80 -15.83
CA ALA A 32 -15.86 -28.48 -14.62
C ALA A 32 -16.09 -27.66 -13.34
N ALA A 33 -16.16 -26.33 -13.42
CA ALA A 33 -16.36 -25.42 -12.30
C ALA A 33 -17.48 -25.83 -11.32
N PRO A 34 -18.70 -26.20 -11.75
CA PRO A 34 -19.77 -26.62 -10.83
C PRO A 34 -19.53 -27.98 -10.16
N HIS A 35 -18.49 -28.72 -10.57
CA HIS A 35 -18.12 -30.03 -10.04
C HIS A 35 -16.80 -30.03 -9.26
N ILE A 36 -16.14 -28.87 -9.19
CA ILE A 36 -14.93 -28.67 -8.38
C ILE A 36 -15.38 -28.19 -7.01
N GLU A 37 -15.27 -29.07 -6.02
CA GLU A 37 -15.31 -28.67 -4.62
C GLU A 37 -13.88 -28.32 -4.22
N VAL A 38 -13.61 -27.03 -4.03
CA VAL A 38 -12.37 -26.57 -3.39
C VAL A 38 -12.54 -26.85 -1.90
N GLU A 39 -11.98 -27.96 -1.42
CA GLU A 39 -11.74 -28.13 0.01
C GLU A 39 -10.71 -27.07 0.40
N GLU A 40 -11.10 -26.06 1.18
CA GLU A 40 -10.15 -25.18 1.86
C GLU A 40 -9.26 -26.05 2.75
N SER A 41 -8.10 -26.42 2.21
CA SER A 41 -7.14 -27.24 2.92
C SER A 41 -6.51 -26.40 4.04
N GLU A 42 -6.21 -27.02 5.19
CA GLU A 42 -5.52 -26.32 6.26
C GLU A 42 -4.17 -25.81 5.73
N PRO A 43 -3.89 -24.50 5.80
CA PRO A 43 -2.69 -23.94 5.21
C PRO A 43 -1.44 -24.51 5.89
N ASN A 44 -0.51 -24.96 5.07
CA ASN A 44 0.71 -25.61 5.51
C ASN A 44 1.76 -24.53 5.85
N GLY A 45 1.67 -23.97 7.06
CA GLY A 45 2.58 -22.93 7.55
C GLY A 45 2.78 -23.01 9.07
N PRO A 46 3.85 -22.41 9.61
CA PRO A 46 4.11 -22.47 11.04
C PRO A 46 3.04 -21.70 11.82
N PRO A 47 2.40 -22.32 12.83
CA PRO A 47 1.36 -21.65 13.59
C PRO A 47 1.95 -20.60 14.54
N LEU A 48 1.35 -19.41 14.53
CA LEU A 48 1.60 -18.33 15.48
C LEU A 48 0.67 -18.50 16.70
N THR A 49 1.23 -18.40 17.90
CA THR A 49 0.45 -18.31 19.14
C THR A 49 0.54 -16.91 19.71
N PHE A 50 -0.60 -16.28 19.99
CA PHE A 50 -0.66 -14.90 20.45
C PHE A 50 -1.87 -14.63 21.33
N VAL A 51 -1.77 -13.62 22.18
CA VAL A 51 -2.89 -13.12 22.97
C VAL A 51 -3.62 -12.05 22.16
N TYR A 52 -4.90 -12.22 21.93
CA TYR A 52 -5.71 -11.30 21.13
C TYR A 52 -6.86 -10.72 21.95
N ARG A 53 -7.02 -9.40 21.88
CA ARG A 53 -8.23 -8.73 22.38
C ARG A 53 -9.20 -8.55 21.21
N ASN A 54 -10.39 -9.14 21.31
CA ASN A 54 -11.41 -8.94 20.29
C ASN A 54 -12.15 -7.60 20.46
N TRP A 55 -13.00 -7.26 19.49
CA TRP A 55 -13.80 -6.03 19.51
C TRP A 55 -14.80 -5.95 20.69
N ARG A 56 -15.11 -7.08 21.35
CA ARG A 56 -15.92 -7.13 22.59
C ARG A 56 -15.09 -6.93 23.86
N GLY A 57 -13.78 -6.72 23.74
CA GLY A 57 -12.86 -6.56 24.87
C GLY A 57 -12.42 -7.88 25.52
N GLU A 58 -12.85 -9.02 24.99
CA GLU A 58 -12.45 -10.34 25.50
C GLU A 58 -11.02 -10.64 25.06
N ILE A 59 -10.19 -11.06 26.02
CA ILE A 59 -8.80 -11.45 25.79
C ILE A 59 -8.73 -12.98 25.74
N ALA A 60 -8.14 -13.51 24.69
CA ALA A 60 -7.91 -14.95 24.57
C ALA A 60 -6.60 -15.25 23.84
N THR A 61 -5.95 -16.33 24.23
CA THR A 61 -4.85 -16.91 23.45
C THR A 61 -5.44 -17.54 22.18
N ARG A 62 -4.78 -17.31 21.05
CA ARG A 62 -5.14 -17.81 19.72
C ARG A 62 -3.94 -18.50 19.12
N LYS A 63 -4.22 -19.60 18.41
CA LYS A 63 -3.25 -20.32 17.60
C LYS A 63 -3.72 -20.28 16.14
N ALA A 64 -2.98 -19.58 15.29
CA ALA A 64 -3.38 -19.38 13.89
C ALA A 64 -2.19 -19.45 12.93
N VAL A 65 -2.41 -19.95 11.72
CA VAL A 65 -1.40 -19.97 10.66
C VAL A 65 -1.52 -18.67 9.86
N PRO A 66 -0.49 -17.79 9.88
CA PRO A 66 -0.55 -16.52 9.18
C PRO A 66 -0.48 -16.73 7.66
N LEU A 67 -1.34 -16.03 6.92
CA LEU A 67 -1.42 -16.13 5.45
C LEU A 67 -0.83 -14.90 4.79
N ARG A 68 -1.31 -13.71 5.17
CA ARG A 68 -0.88 -12.42 4.61
C ARG A 68 -1.27 -11.26 5.50
N LEU A 69 -0.64 -10.11 5.28
CA LEU A 69 -1.06 -8.82 5.83
C LEU A 69 -1.90 -8.06 4.82
N GLU A 70 -2.92 -7.37 5.31
CA GLU A 70 -3.78 -6.51 4.49
C GLU A 70 -4.06 -5.19 5.22
N PHE A 71 -3.93 -4.07 4.52
CA PHE A 71 -4.39 -2.79 5.03
C PHE A 71 -5.83 -2.58 4.57
N ALA A 72 -6.78 -2.83 5.47
CA ALA A 72 -8.21 -2.81 5.14
C ALA A 72 -9.06 -2.39 6.35
N SER A 73 -10.31 -2.04 6.06
CA SER A 73 -11.40 -1.92 7.03
C SER A 73 -12.42 -3.01 6.76
N THR A 74 -12.86 -3.73 7.78
CA THR A 74 -13.90 -4.77 7.67
C THR A 74 -15.08 -4.44 8.59
N GLU A 75 -16.18 -5.20 8.49
CA GLU A 75 -17.32 -5.07 9.40
C GLU A 75 -16.89 -5.16 10.89
N TRP A 76 -15.89 -5.99 11.17
CA TRP A 76 -15.35 -6.20 12.53
C TRP A 76 -14.22 -5.22 12.89
N HIS A 77 -13.69 -4.50 11.92
CA HIS A 77 -12.60 -3.53 12.06
C HIS A 77 -12.91 -2.29 11.21
N PRO A 78 -13.84 -1.41 11.65
CA PRO A 78 -14.36 -0.32 10.83
C PRO A 78 -13.30 0.73 10.49
N GLU A 79 -12.26 0.86 11.32
CA GLU A 79 -11.10 1.69 11.03
C GLU A 79 -10.09 0.93 10.16
N ALA A 80 -9.63 1.58 9.08
CA ALA A 80 -8.60 1.02 8.21
C ALA A 80 -7.29 0.84 8.99
N GLN A 81 -6.83 -0.40 9.06
CA GLN A 81 -5.65 -0.79 9.82
C GLN A 81 -5.01 -2.04 9.24
N TRP A 82 -3.82 -2.40 9.74
CA TRP A 82 -3.21 -3.66 9.35
C TRP A 82 -3.91 -4.85 10.01
N LEU A 83 -4.40 -5.73 9.15
CA LEU A 83 -5.04 -6.98 9.53
C LEU A 83 -4.12 -8.13 9.15
N LEU A 84 -3.85 -9.00 10.12
CA LEU A 84 -3.29 -10.32 9.88
C LEU A 84 -4.41 -11.24 9.44
N ILE A 85 -4.38 -11.63 8.17
CA ILE A 85 -5.26 -12.69 7.65
C ILE A 85 -4.59 -14.02 8.00
N ALA A 86 -5.25 -14.81 8.83
CA ALA A 86 -4.72 -16.07 9.32
C ALA A 86 -5.80 -17.15 9.43
N TRP A 87 -5.41 -18.40 9.25
CA TRP A 87 -6.26 -19.54 9.51
C TRP A 87 -6.24 -19.86 11.01
N ASP A 88 -7.36 -19.63 11.68
CA ASP A 88 -7.53 -19.95 13.09
C ASP A 88 -7.71 -21.47 13.27
N ILE A 89 -6.75 -22.12 13.94
CA ILE A 89 -6.72 -23.58 14.08
C ILE A 89 -7.88 -24.07 14.94
N GLU A 90 -8.24 -23.32 15.99
CA GLU A 90 -9.32 -23.71 16.90
C GLU A 90 -10.69 -23.54 16.27
N LYS A 91 -10.85 -22.48 15.46
CA LYS A 91 -12.11 -22.18 14.77
C LYS A 91 -12.23 -22.83 13.40
N ARG A 92 -11.15 -23.43 12.89
CA ARG A 92 -11.06 -24.04 11.54
C ARG A 92 -11.61 -23.10 10.46
N ALA A 93 -11.19 -21.85 10.51
CA ALA A 93 -11.67 -20.81 9.60
C ALA A 93 -10.65 -19.68 9.42
N THR A 94 -10.63 -19.10 8.22
CA THR A 94 -9.87 -17.87 7.94
C THR A 94 -10.48 -16.69 8.68
N ARG A 95 -9.65 -15.95 9.42
CA ARG A 95 -10.06 -14.76 10.19
C ARG A 95 -9.08 -13.61 9.98
N SER A 96 -9.59 -12.40 10.17
CA SER A 96 -8.77 -11.18 10.26
C SER A 96 -8.54 -10.82 11.71
N PHE A 97 -7.30 -10.56 12.07
CA PHE A 97 -6.88 -10.10 13.39
C PHE A 97 -6.23 -8.73 13.27
N ALA A 98 -6.69 -7.74 14.04
CA ALA A 98 -6.05 -6.44 14.06
C ALA A 98 -4.66 -6.54 14.70
N ILE A 99 -3.61 -6.16 13.95
CA ILE A 99 -2.21 -6.24 14.44
C ILE A 99 -2.03 -5.45 15.73
N LYS A 100 -2.69 -4.30 15.86
CA LYS A 100 -2.61 -3.45 17.06
C LYS A 100 -3.10 -4.14 18.34
N ASP A 101 -3.98 -5.13 18.22
CA ASP A 101 -4.62 -5.83 19.33
C ASP A 101 -4.01 -7.23 19.60
N ILE A 102 -2.94 -7.56 18.88
CA ILE A 102 -2.15 -8.77 19.09
C ILE A 102 -1.01 -8.48 20.07
N ASN A 103 -0.99 -9.23 21.15
CA ASN A 103 0.08 -9.26 22.13
C ASN A 103 0.83 -10.60 22.06
N PRO A 104 2.15 -10.62 22.31
CA PRO A 104 2.89 -11.87 22.41
C PRO A 104 2.30 -12.72 23.55
N ALA A 105 2.18 -14.03 23.32
CA ALA A 105 1.74 -14.94 24.37
C ALA A 105 2.80 -15.04 25.49
N PRO A 106 2.40 -15.02 26.77
CA PRO A 106 3.34 -15.04 27.90
C PRO A 106 4.17 -16.33 27.98
N GLU A 107 3.73 -17.40 27.30
CA GLU A 107 4.37 -18.71 27.25
C GLU A 107 5.20 -18.95 25.99
N HIS A 108 5.36 -17.94 25.12
CA HIS A 108 6.35 -17.99 24.03
C HIS A 108 7.75 -17.87 24.65
N ARG A 109 8.34 -19.02 24.99
CA ARG A 109 9.76 -19.13 25.34
C ARG A 109 10.59 -18.70 24.12
N PRO A 110 11.47 -17.69 24.24
CA PRO A 110 12.24 -17.15 23.12
C PRO A 110 13.35 -18.09 22.59
N ASP A 111 13.44 -19.30 23.11
CA ASP A 111 14.55 -20.22 22.88
C ASP A 111 14.36 -21.08 21.61
N VAL A 112 14.34 -20.45 20.42
CA VAL A 112 14.97 -21.00 19.19
C VAL A 112 15.32 -19.85 18.24
N GLU A 113 16.58 -19.41 18.23
CA GLU A 113 17.19 -18.85 17.01
C GLU A 113 16.90 -19.82 15.85
N GLY A 114 16.12 -19.40 14.85
CA GLY A 114 15.64 -20.28 13.78
C GLY A 114 14.22 -20.82 13.95
N SER A 115 13.33 -20.11 14.66
CA SER A 115 11.90 -20.46 14.62
C SER A 115 11.38 -20.32 13.17
N PRO A 116 10.64 -21.30 12.62
CA PRO A 116 10.13 -21.22 11.25
C PRO A 116 9.25 -19.99 11.00
N LEU A 117 8.61 -19.48 12.05
CA LEU A 117 7.83 -18.25 12.03
C LEU A 117 8.73 -17.01 11.89
N LEU A 118 9.86 -16.97 12.59
CA LEU A 118 10.82 -15.88 12.51
C LEU A 118 11.45 -15.82 11.12
N GLU A 119 11.88 -16.97 10.59
CA GLU A 119 12.38 -17.08 9.21
C GLU A 119 11.34 -16.63 8.19
N TRP A 120 10.09 -17.08 8.36
CA TRP A 120 8.97 -16.65 7.52
C TRP A 120 8.75 -15.13 7.59
N ALA A 121 8.74 -14.54 8.79
CA ALA A 121 8.51 -13.11 8.97
C ALA A 121 9.63 -12.27 8.34
N VAL A 122 10.90 -12.66 8.53
CA VAL A 122 12.06 -11.99 7.91
C VAL A 122 12.05 -12.14 6.39
N SER A 123 11.69 -13.33 5.88
CA SER A 123 11.55 -13.59 4.45
C SER A 123 10.47 -12.72 3.82
N LYS A 124 9.29 -12.62 4.46
CA LYS A 124 8.19 -11.77 4.01
C LYS A 124 8.54 -10.29 4.05
N TRP A 125 9.18 -9.82 5.13
CA TRP A 125 9.69 -8.44 5.18
C TRP A 125 10.67 -8.17 4.03
N SER A 126 11.59 -9.10 3.75
CA SER A 126 12.55 -8.93 2.65
C SER A 126 11.88 -8.86 1.29
N ALA A 127 10.85 -9.68 1.06
CA ALA A 127 10.10 -9.69 -0.20
C ALA A 127 9.24 -8.43 -0.37
N GLU A 128 8.62 -7.95 0.71
CA GLU A 128 7.60 -6.92 0.64
C GLU A 128 8.12 -5.51 0.94
N VAL A 129 9.14 -5.34 1.76
CA VAL A 129 9.57 -4.02 2.29
C VAL A 129 10.95 -3.61 1.80
N LYS A 130 11.94 -4.52 1.81
CA LYS A 130 13.37 -4.21 1.60
C LYS A 130 13.64 -3.35 0.36
N ASN A 131 12.98 -3.67 -0.76
CA ASN A 131 13.21 -3.00 -2.04
C ASN A 131 12.20 -1.86 -2.34
N ARG A 132 11.30 -1.53 -1.41
CA ARG A 132 10.35 -0.42 -1.60
C ARG A 132 11.06 0.93 -1.45
N PRO A 133 10.81 1.91 -2.34
CA PRO A 133 11.33 3.27 -2.20
C PRO A 133 10.90 3.92 -0.87
N LEU A 134 11.81 4.66 -0.23
CA LEU A 134 11.51 5.37 1.03
C LEU A 134 10.38 6.41 0.91
N VAL A 135 10.19 6.98 -0.29
CA VAL A 135 9.09 7.92 -0.58
C VAL A 135 7.70 7.26 -0.57
N ASN A 136 7.62 5.92 -0.62
CA ASN A 136 6.33 5.24 -0.61
C ASN A 136 5.68 5.34 0.78
N VAL A 137 4.54 6.04 0.85
CA VAL A 137 3.77 6.30 2.08
C VAL A 137 3.40 5.01 2.82
N HIS A 138 3.16 3.91 2.09
CA HIS A 138 2.80 2.62 2.69
C HIS A 138 4.02 1.79 3.12
N ARG A 139 5.25 2.20 2.80
CA ARG A 139 6.46 1.50 3.25
C ARG A 139 6.60 1.57 4.75
N ARG A 140 6.42 2.74 5.36
CA ARG A 140 6.58 2.96 6.81
C ARG A 140 5.66 2.05 7.61
N SER A 141 4.37 2.10 7.30
CA SER A 141 3.36 1.33 8.03
C SER A 141 3.53 -0.18 7.83
N LEU A 142 3.98 -0.63 6.65
CA LEU A 142 4.25 -2.04 6.38
C LEU A 142 5.54 -2.52 7.08
N ASP A 143 6.58 -1.68 7.13
CA ASP A 143 7.81 -1.94 7.90
C ASP A 143 7.47 -2.12 9.39
N ASP A 144 6.69 -1.20 9.97
CA ASP A 144 6.25 -1.26 11.37
C ASP A 144 5.49 -2.56 11.68
N ALA A 145 4.56 -2.94 10.79
CA ALA A 145 3.76 -4.15 10.95
C ALA A 145 4.62 -5.41 10.96
N TRP A 146 5.55 -5.56 10.00
CA TRP A 146 6.44 -6.72 9.93
C TRP A 146 7.44 -6.76 11.11
N ARG A 147 7.96 -5.61 11.53
CA ARG A 147 8.82 -5.53 12.73
C ARG A 147 8.08 -5.98 13.98
N GLN A 148 6.79 -5.70 14.09
CA GLN A 148 5.97 -6.19 15.20
C GLN A 148 5.82 -7.71 15.16
N VAL A 149 5.58 -8.30 13.98
CA VAL A 149 5.53 -9.77 13.80
C VAL A 149 6.87 -10.42 14.16
N ILE A 150 8.00 -9.82 13.79
CA ILE A 150 9.34 -10.33 14.15
C ILE A 150 9.53 -10.37 15.67
N ARG A 151 9.11 -9.33 16.39
CA ARG A 151 9.14 -9.31 17.87
C ARG A 151 8.26 -10.41 18.46
N TRP A 152 7.07 -10.64 17.91
CA TRP A 152 6.21 -11.73 18.36
C TRP A 152 6.81 -13.10 18.10
N ALA A 153 7.54 -13.27 17.00
CA ALA A 153 8.26 -14.50 16.69
C ALA A 153 9.49 -14.71 17.61
N GLY A 154 9.83 -13.72 18.44
CA GLY A 154 10.95 -13.77 19.40
C GLY A 154 12.27 -13.19 18.87
N GLY A 155 12.28 -12.54 17.70
CA GLY A 155 13.48 -11.94 17.13
C GLY A 155 13.62 -10.44 17.40
N ASP A 156 14.85 -9.93 17.35
CA ASP A 156 15.11 -8.49 17.32
C ASP A 156 15.07 -7.98 15.87
N PRO A 157 14.09 -7.12 15.50
CA PRO A 157 14.03 -6.57 14.15
C PRO A 157 15.22 -5.66 13.81
N ALA A 158 15.85 -4.99 14.78
CA ALA A 158 17.00 -4.13 14.50
C ALA A 158 18.20 -4.95 14.01
N GLU A 159 18.42 -6.13 14.61
CA GLU A 159 19.49 -7.05 14.22
C GLU A 159 19.16 -7.81 12.92
N LEU A 160 17.91 -8.27 12.77
CA LEU A 160 17.53 -9.17 11.68
C LEU A 160 17.19 -8.46 10.36
N VAL A 161 16.55 -7.29 10.44
CA VAL A 161 16.10 -6.54 9.24
C VAL A 161 16.71 -5.14 9.14
N GLY A 162 17.57 -4.76 10.09
CA GLY A 162 18.32 -3.50 10.08
C GLY A 162 17.49 -2.29 10.52
N PRO A 163 17.95 -1.07 10.19
CA PRO A 163 17.31 0.18 10.62
C PRO A 163 15.86 0.30 10.14
N SER A 164 15.00 0.82 11.00
CA SER A 164 13.60 1.14 10.70
C SER A 164 13.46 2.19 9.61
N HIS A 165 12.27 2.27 9.01
CA HIS A 165 11.94 3.32 8.06
C HIS A 165 12.29 4.73 8.59
N ASP A 166 11.92 5.02 9.84
CA ASP A 166 12.17 6.33 10.46
C ASP A 166 13.66 6.59 10.68
N GLU A 167 14.43 5.56 11.07
CA GLU A 167 15.90 5.67 11.20
C GLU A 167 16.57 5.85 9.83
N LEU A 168 16.08 5.20 8.78
CA LEU A 168 16.59 5.39 7.41
C LEU A 168 16.30 6.80 6.89
N ILE A 169 15.14 7.38 7.22
CA ILE A 169 14.84 8.78 6.91
C ILE A 169 15.72 9.72 7.72
N ALA A 170 15.89 9.46 9.02
CA ALA A 170 16.71 10.30 9.90
C ALA A 170 18.20 10.25 9.52
N ALA A 171 18.69 9.11 9.02
CA ALA A 171 20.05 8.94 8.53
C ALA A 171 20.24 9.44 7.09
N ALA A 172 19.15 9.71 6.35
CA ALA A 172 19.27 10.27 5.01
C ALA A 172 19.88 11.67 5.12
N PRO A 173 20.96 11.98 4.37
CA PRO A 173 21.53 13.30 4.40
C PRO A 173 20.45 14.29 3.98
N THR A 174 20.19 15.29 4.83
CA THR A 174 19.39 16.45 4.43
C THR A 174 20.02 16.99 3.15
N ARG A 175 19.27 16.97 2.05
CA ARG A 175 19.75 17.64 0.84
C ARG A 175 19.77 19.13 1.16
N ASP A 176 20.96 19.67 1.33
CA ASP A 176 21.13 21.11 1.41
C ASP A 176 20.48 21.73 0.19
N CYS A 177 19.62 22.71 0.40
CA CYS A 177 19.02 23.41 -0.71
C CYS A 177 20.15 24.03 -1.54
N PRO A 178 20.24 23.76 -2.86
CA PRO A 178 21.34 24.25 -3.69
C PRO A 178 21.37 25.79 -3.78
N THR A 179 20.26 26.45 -3.45
CA THR A 179 20.10 27.91 -3.51
C THR A 179 20.57 28.61 -2.23
N CYS A 180 20.34 28.01 -1.06
CA CYS A 180 20.65 28.64 0.23
C CYS A 180 21.63 27.85 1.11
N GLY A 181 22.15 26.71 0.64
CA GLY A 181 23.06 25.87 1.41
C GLY A 181 22.44 25.32 2.70
N GLY A 182 21.12 25.16 2.74
CA GLY A 182 20.40 24.60 3.90
C GLY A 182 19.98 25.61 4.98
N THR A 183 20.10 26.93 4.75
CA THR A 183 19.69 27.95 5.73
C THR A 183 18.18 28.26 5.75
N GLY A 184 17.39 27.64 4.86
CA GLY A 184 15.94 27.85 4.75
C GLY A 184 15.13 26.96 5.70
N HIS A 185 13.90 27.36 6.01
CA HIS A 185 13.17 26.80 7.15
C HIS A 185 12.61 25.37 6.98
N GLU A 186 12.55 24.80 5.77
CA GLU A 186 12.06 23.42 5.55
C GLU A 186 12.74 22.77 4.33
N ALA A 187 13.66 21.81 4.56
CA ALA A 187 14.41 21.12 3.51
C ALA A 187 13.77 19.79 3.05
N ARG A 188 12.45 19.75 2.86
CA ARG A 188 11.75 18.51 2.45
C ARG A 188 11.62 18.33 0.92
N HIS A 189 11.94 19.35 0.12
CA HIS A 189 11.96 19.29 -1.34
C HIS A 189 13.35 19.64 -1.90
N SER A 190 13.60 19.40 -3.19
CA SER A 190 14.86 19.74 -3.87
C SER A 190 15.23 21.24 -3.80
N ILE A 191 14.28 22.09 -3.41
CA ILE A 191 14.41 23.53 -3.14
C ILE A 191 13.65 23.83 -1.84
N CYS A 192 14.20 24.73 -1.01
CA CYS A 192 13.59 25.14 0.26
C CYS A 192 12.33 25.99 0.02
N ARG A 193 11.34 26.00 0.92
CA ARG A 193 10.12 26.82 0.74
C ARG A 193 10.42 28.32 0.54
N ASP A 194 11.36 28.87 1.30
CA ASP A 194 11.82 30.27 1.18
C ASP A 194 12.49 30.55 -0.18
N CYS A 195 13.05 29.50 -0.79
CA CYS A 195 13.71 29.52 -2.08
C CYS A 195 12.72 29.25 -3.23
N ASP A 196 11.60 28.58 -2.95
CA ASP A 196 10.51 28.28 -3.88
C ASP A 196 9.65 29.52 -4.11
N GLU A 197 9.38 30.29 -3.04
CA GLU A 197 8.66 31.57 -3.12
C GLU A 197 9.43 32.64 -3.93
N ALA A 198 10.76 32.58 -3.96
CA ALA A 198 11.58 33.47 -4.80
C ALA A 198 11.48 33.16 -6.31
N PHE A 199 10.98 31.97 -6.67
CA PHE A 199 10.74 31.51 -8.04
C PHE A 199 9.25 31.32 -8.37
N ALA A 200 8.34 31.71 -7.47
CA ALA A 200 6.95 31.86 -7.80
C ALA A 200 6.83 32.99 -8.83
N ASP A 201 6.98 32.63 -10.11
CA ASP A 201 6.55 33.44 -11.25
C ASP A 201 5.15 33.93 -10.88
N PRO A 202 4.95 35.25 -10.71
CA PRO A 202 3.63 35.77 -10.43
C PRO A 202 2.82 35.46 -11.67
N ARG A 203 2.11 34.32 -11.66
CA ARG A 203 1.16 33.97 -12.70
C ARG A 203 0.30 35.21 -12.85
N PRO A 204 0.37 35.92 -13.99
CA PRO A 204 -0.44 37.09 -14.17
C PRO A 204 -1.87 36.64 -13.94
N ASP A 205 -2.57 37.38 -13.10
CA ASP A 205 -3.97 37.16 -12.82
C ASP A 205 -4.69 36.95 -14.15
N ALA A 206 -5.52 35.90 -14.22
CA ALA A 206 -6.19 35.54 -15.46
C ALA A 206 -6.98 36.73 -16.05
N GLU A 207 -7.40 37.66 -15.19
CA GLU A 207 -7.99 38.93 -15.57
C GLU A 207 -7.01 39.85 -16.31
N ALA A 208 -5.80 40.12 -15.78
CA ALA A 208 -4.81 40.94 -16.50
C ALA A 208 -4.37 40.33 -17.83
N VAL A 209 -4.25 39.00 -17.95
CA VAL A 209 -3.91 38.36 -19.24
C VAL A 209 -5.01 38.62 -20.28
N VAL A 210 -6.28 38.48 -19.88
CA VAL A 210 -7.43 38.73 -20.76
C VAL A 210 -7.53 40.21 -21.13
N VAL A 211 -7.31 41.12 -20.19
CA VAL A 211 -7.32 42.57 -20.44
C VAL A 211 -6.21 42.97 -21.41
N THR A 212 -5.02 42.41 -21.26
CA THR A 212 -3.86 42.73 -22.12
C THR A 212 -4.06 42.21 -23.54
N GLU A 213 -4.56 40.99 -23.70
CA GLU A 213 -4.87 40.42 -25.02
C GLU A 213 -6.03 41.15 -25.73
N LEU A 214 -7.04 41.61 -24.98
CA LEU A 214 -8.12 42.43 -25.52
C LEU A 214 -7.64 43.82 -25.95
N GLN A 215 -6.75 44.45 -25.17
CA GLN A 215 -6.14 45.73 -25.53
C GLN A 215 -5.25 45.61 -26.77
N LYS A 216 -4.48 44.52 -26.86
CA LYS A 216 -3.66 44.20 -28.03
C LYS A 216 -4.52 43.96 -29.27
N ALA A 217 -5.55 43.11 -29.19
CA ALA A 217 -6.48 42.86 -30.29
C ALA A 217 -7.23 44.13 -30.75
N ARG A 218 -7.56 45.04 -29.82
CA ARG A 218 -8.16 46.33 -30.12
C ARG A 218 -7.21 47.25 -30.89
N SER A 219 -5.94 47.32 -30.47
CA SER A 219 -4.92 48.16 -31.13
C SER A 219 -4.47 47.62 -32.50
N GLU A 220 -4.39 46.30 -32.65
CA GLU A 220 -3.76 45.65 -33.80
C GLU A 220 -4.75 45.44 -34.96
N TYR A 221 -6.06 45.36 -34.68
CA TYR A 221 -7.09 45.11 -35.68
C TYR A 221 -8.10 46.25 -35.88
N MET A 222 -7.96 47.39 -35.18
CA MET A 222 -8.87 48.56 -35.27
C MET A 222 -10.37 48.20 -35.19
N LEU A 223 -10.70 47.16 -34.40
CA LEU A 223 -12.07 46.68 -34.28
C LEU A 223 -12.88 47.64 -33.40
N THR A 224 -14.11 47.92 -33.81
CA THR A 224 -15.05 48.63 -32.92
C THR A 224 -15.45 47.74 -31.75
N ASP A 225 -15.82 48.33 -30.62
CA ASP A 225 -16.21 47.58 -29.40
C ASP A 225 -17.35 46.59 -29.69
N GLN A 226 -18.21 46.89 -30.66
CA GLN A 226 -19.31 46.04 -31.11
C GLN A 226 -18.84 44.78 -31.86
N GLU A 227 -17.76 44.85 -32.63
CA GLU A 227 -17.20 43.72 -33.38
C GLU A 227 -16.36 42.80 -32.49
N LEU A 228 -15.66 43.38 -31.51
CA LEU A 228 -14.94 42.62 -30.50
C LEU A 228 -15.91 41.80 -29.64
N ALA A 229 -17.02 42.41 -29.19
CA ALA A 229 -18.06 41.72 -28.42
C ALA A 229 -18.68 40.54 -29.19
N ARG A 230 -18.98 40.70 -30.48
CA ARG A 230 -19.51 39.61 -31.33
C ARG A 230 -18.53 38.43 -31.45
N ARG A 231 -17.24 38.71 -31.57
CA ARG A 231 -16.20 37.67 -31.68
C ARG A 231 -16.01 36.89 -30.38
N ILE A 232 -16.06 37.58 -29.23
CA ILE A 232 -15.97 36.92 -27.92
C ILE A 232 -17.18 36.00 -27.70
N ILE A 233 -18.40 36.48 -27.98
CA ILE A 233 -19.62 35.67 -27.86
C ILE A 233 -19.55 34.42 -28.76
N ALA A 234 -19.10 34.56 -30.01
CA ALA A 234 -18.92 33.43 -30.93
C ALA A 234 -17.78 32.46 -30.53
N ALA A 235 -16.79 32.91 -29.78
CA ALA A 235 -15.71 32.06 -29.26
C ALA A 235 -16.16 31.27 -28.01
N VAL A 236 -16.93 31.91 -27.11
CA VAL A 236 -17.51 31.26 -25.93
C VAL A 236 -18.53 30.19 -26.34
N ALA A 237 -19.40 30.49 -27.31
CA ALA A 237 -20.39 29.53 -27.82
C ALA A 237 -19.75 28.28 -28.48
N ARG A 238 -18.50 28.36 -28.95
CA ARG A 238 -17.74 27.22 -29.49
C ARG A 238 -17.04 26.37 -28.43
N LYS A 239 -16.96 26.85 -27.18
CA LYS A 239 -16.37 26.11 -26.06
C LYS A 239 -17.40 25.31 -25.26
N GLU A 240 -18.68 25.62 -25.41
CA GLU A 240 -19.78 24.99 -24.66
C GLU A 240 -20.60 23.97 -25.48
N GLY A 241 -20.24 23.72 -26.74
CA GLY A 241 -20.82 22.68 -27.60
C GLY A 241 -19.79 21.65 -28.01
#